data_AF-A0A928VU70-F1
#
_entry.id   AF-A0A928VU70-F1
#
_cell.length_a   1.000
_cell.length_b   1.000
_cell.length_c   1.000
_cell.angle_alpha   90.00
_cell.angle_beta   90.00
_cell.angle_gamma   90.00
#
_symmetry.space_group_name_H-M   'P 1'
#
loop_
_entity.id
_entity.type
_entity.pdbx_description
1 polymer ?
#
loop_
_entity_poly.entity_id
_entity_poly.type
_entity_poly.pdbx_seq_one_letter_code
_entity_poly.pdbx_strand_id
1 'polypeptide(L)'
;MNNIQNPDEIRQFNVRIVIGFASIAATIATVLTVAFVITNEERVRKNLTFGATAISMAAGVAGAAYGLQSLRQNNLQQKENRRIDATRAYIDRWDEPQFAQARITIRELSQTVNSAVSNKSEQLRDRIKQKPTAQQDVTLILNLLEKIALFWDAGLLYEPLLKQFYCPIVLQSWDVLKVYVADRRNEVDVELYKSVEKLYITWSRDP
;
A
#
# COMPACT_ATOMS: atom_id res chain seq x y z
N MET A 1 -13.38 26.77 58.68
CA MET A 1 -13.07 25.51 59.39
C MET A 1 -11.89 24.89 58.69
N ASN A 2 -10.74 24.87 59.37
CA ASN A 2 -9.48 24.36 58.85
C ASN A 2 -9.57 22.83 58.70
N ASN A 3 -9.30 22.33 57.50
CA ASN A 3 -9.19 20.91 57.24
C ASN A 3 -7.73 20.50 57.53
N ILE A 4 -7.52 19.78 58.62
CA ILE A 4 -6.21 19.25 59.03
C ILE A 4 -5.86 18.13 58.04
N GLN A 5 -4.86 18.35 57.19
CA GLN A 5 -4.25 17.28 56.40
C GLN A 5 -3.46 16.38 57.34
N ASN A 6 -3.87 15.10 57.40
CA ASN A 6 -3.17 14.04 58.10
C ASN A 6 -1.78 13.81 57.45
N PRO A 7 -0.66 13.82 58.21
CA PRO A 7 0.68 13.67 57.66
C PRO A 7 1.11 12.22 57.32
N ASP A 8 0.22 11.23 57.49
CA ASP A 8 0.58 9.81 57.42
C ASP A 8 0.18 9.06 56.13
N GLU A 9 -0.20 9.76 55.06
CA GLU A 9 -0.33 9.11 53.75
C GLU A 9 1.04 9.00 53.06
N ILE A 10 1.80 7.97 53.44
CA ILE A 10 2.89 7.46 52.60
C ILE A 10 2.25 7.00 51.29
N ARG A 11 2.38 7.84 50.27
CA ARG A 11 2.06 7.51 48.87
C ARG A 11 2.66 6.14 48.55
N GLN A 12 1.79 5.14 48.42
CA GLN A 12 2.15 3.83 47.91
C GLN A 12 2.65 4.02 46.47
N PHE A 13 3.97 4.10 46.30
CA PHE A 13 4.61 4.00 45.00
C PHE A 13 4.42 2.57 44.50
N ASN A 14 3.33 2.35 43.76
CA ASN A 14 3.11 1.12 43.03
C ASN A 14 4.03 1.12 41.80
N VAL A 15 5.31 0.80 42.01
CA VAL A 15 6.27 0.62 40.92
C VAL A 15 5.98 -0.73 40.28
N ARG A 16 5.18 -0.72 39.22
CA ARG A 16 4.99 -1.88 38.35
C ARG A 16 6.29 -2.11 37.58
N ILE A 17 7.20 -2.89 38.13
CA ILE A 17 8.44 -3.28 37.44
C ILE A 17 8.04 -4.20 36.29
N VAL A 18 7.99 -3.65 35.07
CA VAL A 18 7.92 -4.44 33.84
C VAL A 18 9.31 -5.04 33.65
N ILE A 19 9.49 -6.25 34.16
CA ILE A 19 10.71 -7.05 33.98
C ILE A 19 10.79 -7.41 32.49
N GLY A 20 11.42 -6.54 31.70
CA GLY A 20 11.72 -6.83 30.29
C GLY A 20 12.77 -7.93 30.19
N PHE A 21 12.76 -8.70 29.10
CA PHE A 21 13.72 -9.79 28.85
C PHE A 21 15.19 -9.39 29.07
N ALA A 22 15.54 -8.12 28.85
CA ALA A 22 16.88 -7.57 29.11
C ALA A 22 17.29 -7.63 30.59
N SER A 23 16.35 -7.41 31.52
CA SER A 23 16.62 -7.47 32.96
C SER A 23 16.87 -8.90 33.45
N ILE A 24 16.10 -9.87 32.93
CA ILE A 24 16.32 -11.31 33.21
C ILE A 24 17.67 -11.76 32.66
N ALA A 25 18.00 -11.37 31.43
CA ALA A 25 19.29 -11.67 30.82
C ALA A 25 20.46 -11.06 31.60
N ALA A 26 20.32 -9.82 32.07
CA ALA A 26 21.33 -9.17 32.91
C ALA A 26 21.50 -9.88 34.26
N THR A 27 20.43 -10.33 34.90
CA THR A 27 20.49 -11.11 36.15
C THR A 27 21.20 -12.44 35.94
N ILE A 28 20.87 -13.17 34.88
CA ILE A 28 21.51 -14.46 34.55
C ILE A 28 23.00 -14.25 34.25
N ALA A 29 23.35 -13.23 33.47
CA ALA A 29 24.75 -12.90 33.18
C ALA A 29 25.54 -12.54 34.45
N THR A 30 24.92 -11.79 35.36
CA THR A 30 25.52 -11.41 36.65
C THR A 30 25.76 -12.64 37.53
N VAL A 31 24.78 -13.54 37.66
CA VAL A 31 24.90 -14.78 38.45
C VAL A 31 25.99 -15.69 37.88
N LEU A 32 26.05 -15.85 36.56
CA LEU A 32 27.09 -16.66 35.90
C LEU A 32 28.48 -16.05 36.08
N THR A 33 28.60 -14.72 36.01
CA THR A 33 29.87 -14.01 36.23
C THR A 33 30.35 -14.17 37.67
N VAL A 34 29.46 -14.01 38.66
CA VAL A 34 29.79 -14.21 40.08
C VAL A 34 30.19 -15.65 40.37
N ALA A 35 29.45 -16.63 39.81
CA ALA A 35 29.78 -18.06 39.96
C ALA A 35 31.16 -18.40 39.36
N PHE A 36 31.51 -17.80 38.22
CA PHE A 36 32.82 -17.97 37.58
C PHE A 36 33.98 -17.40 38.42
N VAL A 37 33.78 -16.24 39.06
CA VAL A 37 34.80 -15.59 39.90
C VAL A 37 35.03 -16.34 41.22
N ILE A 38 33.97 -16.87 41.84
CA ILE A 38 34.06 -17.51 43.17
C ILE A 38 34.59 -18.96 43.07
N THR A 39 34.37 -19.65 41.96
CA THR A 39 34.81 -21.04 41.80
C THR A 39 36.28 -21.10 41.38
N ASN A 40 37.13 -21.80 42.16
CA ASN A 40 38.55 -22.05 41.84
C ASN A 40 38.80 -23.43 41.20
N GLU A 41 37.74 -24.23 41.00
CA GLU A 41 37.84 -25.56 40.43
C GLU A 41 37.90 -25.52 38.90
N GLU A 42 39.00 -26.01 38.32
CA GLU A 42 39.29 -25.89 36.89
C GLU A 42 38.23 -26.57 35.99
N ARG A 43 37.64 -27.67 36.48
CA ARG A 43 36.55 -28.38 35.79
C ARG A 43 35.28 -27.55 35.70
N VAL A 44 34.92 -26.84 36.78
CA VAL A 44 33.73 -25.97 36.84
C VAL A 44 33.92 -24.76 35.92
N ARG A 45 35.11 -24.16 35.91
CA ARG A 45 35.46 -23.05 35.00
C ARG A 45 35.35 -23.46 33.54
N LYS A 46 35.91 -24.62 33.13
CA LYS A 46 35.82 -25.12 31.75
C LYS A 46 34.38 -25.34 31.29
N ASN A 47 33.52 -25.91 32.15
CA ASN A 47 32.11 -26.11 31.84
C ASN A 47 31.34 -24.80 31.73
N LEU A 48 31.63 -23.82 32.60
CA LEU A 48 31.04 -22.48 32.54
C LEU A 48 31.47 -21.72 31.29
N THR A 49 32.75 -21.78 30.91
CA THR A 49 33.25 -21.15 29.68
C THR A 49 32.61 -21.78 28.44
N PHE A 50 32.54 -23.11 28.36
CA PHE A 50 31.86 -23.81 27.27
C PHE A 50 30.37 -23.42 27.18
N GLY A 51 29.67 -23.39 28.31
CA GLY A 51 28.27 -22.97 28.38
C GLY A 51 28.08 -21.51 27.94
N ALA A 52 28.93 -20.59 28.41
CA ALA A 52 28.91 -19.19 28.00
C ALA A 52 29.15 -19.04 26.50
N THR A 53 30.15 -19.74 25.94
CA THR A 53 30.43 -19.73 24.50
C THR A 53 29.26 -20.30 23.69
N ALA A 54 28.67 -21.41 24.11
CA ALA A 54 27.52 -22.01 23.44
C ALA A 54 26.29 -21.08 23.48
N ILE A 55 26.02 -20.44 24.62
CA ILE A 55 24.94 -19.44 24.77
C ILE A 55 25.21 -18.22 23.88
N SER A 56 26.44 -17.70 23.86
CA SER A 56 26.81 -16.57 23.01
C SER A 56 26.69 -16.90 21.52
N MET A 57 27.10 -18.10 21.10
CA MET A 57 26.93 -18.56 19.71
C MET A 57 25.45 -18.70 19.34
N ALA A 58 24.64 -19.34 20.20
CA ALA A 58 23.21 -19.48 19.99
C ALA A 58 22.50 -18.12 19.95
N ALA A 59 22.86 -17.19 20.84
CA ALA A 59 22.34 -15.83 20.86
C ALA A 59 22.76 -15.03 19.61
N GLY A 60 23.99 -15.22 19.11
CA GLY A 60 24.48 -14.61 17.87
C GLY A 60 23.71 -15.11 16.64
N VAL A 61 23.49 -16.42 16.53
CA VAL A 61 22.70 -17.02 15.43
C VAL A 61 21.24 -16.59 15.50
N ALA A 62 20.63 -16.62 16.69
CA ALA A 62 19.26 -16.15 16.88
C ALA A 62 19.13 -14.65 16.55
N GLY A 63 20.06 -13.81 17.03
CA GLY A 63 20.09 -12.38 16.74
C GLY A 63 20.24 -12.08 15.24
N ALA A 64 21.08 -12.83 14.54
CA ALA A 64 21.22 -12.72 13.08
C ALA A 64 19.94 -13.15 12.35
N ALA A 65 19.29 -14.23 12.78
CA ALA A 65 18.01 -14.69 12.20
C ALA A 65 16.88 -13.67 12.41
N TYR A 66 16.73 -13.13 13.63
CA TYR A 66 15.77 -12.07 13.93
C TYR A 66 16.07 -10.77 13.19
N GLY A 67 17.35 -10.38 13.08
CA GLY A 67 17.79 -9.23 12.30
C GLY A 67 17.46 -9.38 10.80
N LEU A 68 17.66 -10.56 10.23
CA LEU A 68 17.29 -10.83 8.84
C LEU A 68 15.78 -10.80 8.64
N GLN A 69 15.01 -11.37 9.58
CA GLN A 69 13.55 -11.36 9.52
C GLN A 69 12.98 -9.93 9.63
N SER A 70 13.52 -9.10 10.53
CA SER A 70 13.09 -7.72 10.68
C SER A 70 13.44 -6.87 9.46
N LEU A 71 14.63 -7.07 8.85
CA LEU A 71 14.98 -6.41 7.58
C LEU A 71 14.04 -6.82 6.44
N ARG A 72 13.68 -8.11 6.34
CA ARG A 72 12.69 -8.58 5.35
C ARG A 72 11.33 -7.94 5.58
N GLN A 73 10.87 -7.88 6.82
CA GLN A 73 9.59 -7.28 7.18
C GLN A 73 9.56 -5.77 6.89
N ASN A 74 10.63 -5.05 7.25
CA ASN A 74 10.78 -3.63 6.95
C ASN A 74 10.79 -3.36 5.44
N ASN A 75 11.49 -4.20 4.66
CA ASN A 75 11.51 -4.08 3.20
C ASN A 75 10.13 -4.33 2.58
N LEU A 76 9.37 -5.31 3.08
CA LEU A 76 8.00 -5.57 2.62
C LEU A 76 7.07 -4.40 2.93
N GLN A 77 7.09 -3.91 4.18
CA GLN A 77 6.31 -2.74 4.59
C GLN A 77 6.69 -1.49 3.79
N GLN A 78 7.99 -1.28 3.54
CA GLN A 78 8.43 -0.12 2.75
C GLN A 78 7.96 -0.23 1.29
N LYS A 79 8.00 -1.41 0.69
CA LYS A 79 7.47 -1.63 -0.67
C LYS A 79 5.96 -1.39 -0.72
N GLU A 80 5.23 -1.88 0.27
CA GLU A 80 3.79 -1.67 0.36
C GLU A 80 3.44 -0.19 0.54
N ASN A 81 4.11 0.51 1.45
CA ASN A 81 3.93 1.95 1.65
C ASN A 81 4.20 2.73 0.36
N ARG A 82 5.25 2.39 -0.41
CA ARG A 82 5.53 3.01 -1.71
C ARG A 82 4.39 2.77 -2.71
N ARG A 83 3.81 1.57 -2.74
CA ARG A 83 2.65 1.27 -3.60
C ARG A 83 1.42 2.07 -3.17
N ILE A 84 1.18 2.21 -1.87
CA ILE A 84 0.09 3.01 -1.32
C ILE A 84 0.26 4.48 -1.69
N ASP A 85 1.45 5.05 -1.50
CA ASP A 85 1.74 6.45 -1.82
C ASP A 85 1.65 6.72 -3.31
N ALA A 86 2.16 5.82 -4.16
CA ALA A 86 1.97 5.90 -5.61
C ALA A 86 0.48 5.85 -6.01
N THR A 87 -0.32 5.03 -5.32
CA THR A 87 -1.77 4.94 -5.57
C THR A 87 -2.49 6.22 -5.18
N ARG A 88 -2.14 6.82 -4.03
CA ARG A 88 -2.65 8.12 -3.60
C ARG A 88 -2.35 9.22 -4.60
N ALA A 89 -1.12 9.26 -5.13
CA ALA A 89 -0.75 10.24 -6.15
C ALA A 89 -1.62 10.16 -7.42
N TYR A 90 -2.07 8.96 -7.81
CA TYR A 90 -3.04 8.82 -8.90
C TYR A 90 -4.43 9.29 -8.51
N ILE A 91 -4.91 8.91 -7.33
CA ILE A 91 -6.20 9.37 -6.79
C ILE A 91 -6.25 10.90 -6.75
N ASP A 92 -5.23 11.54 -6.18
CA ASP A 92 -5.13 13.01 -6.12
C ASP A 92 -5.11 13.63 -7.53
N ARG A 93 -4.44 12.96 -8.48
CA ARG A 93 -4.40 13.39 -9.88
C ARG A 93 -5.78 13.38 -10.54
N TRP A 94 -6.69 12.48 -10.16
CA TRP A 94 -8.06 12.51 -10.67
C TRP A 94 -8.78 13.80 -10.31
N ASP A 95 -8.45 14.42 -9.18
CA ASP A 95 -9.07 15.64 -8.69
C ASP A 95 -8.40 16.93 -9.20
N GLU A 96 -7.27 16.82 -9.92
CA GLU A 96 -6.60 17.98 -10.51
C GLU A 96 -7.55 18.80 -11.41
N PRO A 97 -7.45 20.15 -11.39
CA PRO A 97 -8.33 21.03 -12.18
C PRO A 97 -8.33 20.73 -13.68
N GLN A 98 -7.21 20.25 -14.22
CA GLN A 98 -7.06 19.91 -15.63
C GLN A 98 -8.02 18.79 -16.09
N PHE A 99 -8.48 17.93 -15.18
CA PHE A 99 -9.45 16.88 -15.49
C PHE A 99 -10.90 17.31 -15.26
N ALA A 100 -11.16 18.49 -14.67
CA ALA A 100 -12.52 18.91 -14.32
C ALA A 100 -13.44 18.94 -15.55
N GLN A 101 -12.99 19.56 -16.64
CA GLN A 101 -13.75 19.62 -17.88
C GLN A 101 -13.92 18.22 -18.49
N ALA A 102 -12.86 17.41 -18.50
CA ALA A 102 -12.92 16.07 -19.04
C ALA A 102 -13.90 15.15 -18.26
N ARG A 103 -13.99 15.29 -16.94
CA ARG A 103 -14.99 14.59 -16.11
C ARG A 103 -16.42 14.99 -16.48
N ILE A 104 -16.67 16.26 -16.78
CA ILE A 104 -17.97 16.75 -17.26
C ILE A 104 -18.28 16.13 -18.62
N THR A 105 -17.34 16.19 -19.55
CA THR A 105 -17.49 15.61 -20.90
C THR A 105 -17.82 14.12 -20.85
N ILE A 106 -17.12 13.32 -20.03
CA ILE A 106 -17.44 11.88 -19.86
C ILE A 106 -18.84 11.67 -19.29
N ARG A 107 -19.27 12.49 -18.33
CA ARG A 107 -20.63 12.42 -17.76
C ARG A 107 -21.70 12.70 -18.82
N GLU A 108 -21.50 13.71 -19.66
CA GLU A 108 -22.40 14.05 -20.77
C GLU A 108 -22.45 12.94 -21.84
N LEU A 109 -21.31 12.35 -22.17
CA LEU A 109 -21.24 11.20 -23.09
C LEU A 109 -21.95 9.97 -22.48
N SER A 110 -21.80 9.72 -21.18
CA SER A 110 -22.48 8.64 -20.47
C SER A 110 -24.01 8.78 -20.50
N GLN A 111 -24.54 10.00 -20.37
CA GLN A 111 -25.98 10.26 -20.54
C GLN A 111 -26.48 9.89 -21.95
N THR A 112 -25.65 10.06 -22.97
CA THR A 112 -25.98 9.70 -24.35
C THR A 112 -26.11 8.17 -24.48
N VAL A 113 -25.19 7.41 -23.89
CA VAL A 113 -25.23 5.93 -23.87
C VAL A 113 -26.45 5.41 -23.10
N ASN A 114 -26.85 6.08 -22.02
CA ASN A 114 -27.98 5.66 -21.19
C ASN A 114 -29.36 6.09 -21.74
N SER A 115 -29.41 6.94 -22.76
CA SER A 115 -30.67 7.36 -23.40
C SER A 115 -31.34 6.21 -24.16
N ALA A 116 -32.67 6.27 -24.37
CA ALA A 116 -33.43 5.24 -25.09
C ALA A 116 -33.31 5.34 -26.64
N VAL A 117 -32.37 6.13 -27.15
CA VAL A 117 -32.28 6.47 -28.56
C VAL A 117 -31.60 5.35 -29.36
N SER A 118 -32.07 5.07 -30.58
CA SER A 118 -31.39 4.23 -31.56
C SER A 118 -30.09 4.91 -32.05
N ASN A 119 -29.09 4.13 -32.46
CA ASN A 119 -27.78 4.61 -32.99
C ASN A 119 -26.87 5.36 -32.00
N LYS A 120 -26.84 4.93 -30.73
CA LYS A 120 -25.98 5.49 -29.66
C LYS A 120 -24.51 5.61 -30.05
N SER A 121 -23.95 4.56 -30.64
CA SER A 121 -22.53 4.49 -31.02
C SER A 121 -22.16 5.52 -32.07
N GLU A 122 -23.07 5.82 -33.00
CA GLU A 122 -22.88 6.82 -34.05
C GLU A 122 -22.95 8.25 -33.49
N GLN A 123 -23.95 8.53 -32.65
CA GLN A 123 -24.05 9.83 -31.97
C GLN A 123 -22.85 10.12 -31.07
N LEU A 124 -22.33 9.09 -30.41
CA LEU A 124 -21.17 9.22 -29.53
C LEU A 124 -19.89 9.52 -30.33
N ARG A 125 -19.70 8.82 -31.45
CA ARG A 125 -18.65 9.12 -32.43
C ARG A 125 -18.72 10.56 -32.90
N ASP A 126 -19.90 11.00 -33.33
CA ASP A 126 -20.09 12.35 -33.87
C ASP A 126 -19.80 13.42 -32.83
N ARG A 127 -20.30 13.23 -31.60
CA ARG A 127 -20.02 14.17 -30.50
C ARG A 127 -18.53 14.29 -30.18
N ILE A 128 -17.78 13.20 -30.25
CA ILE A 128 -16.34 13.20 -29.98
C ILE A 128 -15.57 13.79 -31.17
N LYS A 129 -15.87 13.37 -32.41
CA LYS A 129 -15.12 13.77 -33.62
C LYS A 129 -15.42 15.21 -34.06
N GLN A 130 -16.65 15.69 -33.88
CA GLN A 130 -17.05 17.04 -34.34
C GLN A 130 -16.65 18.15 -33.37
N LYS A 131 -16.27 17.83 -32.12
CA LYS A 131 -15.86 18.82 -31.11
C LYS A 131 -14.40 18.59 -30.69
N PRO A 132 -13.45 19.44 -31.13
CA PRO A 132 -12.04 19.29 -30.78
C PRO A 132 -11.78 19.21 -29.27
N THR A 133 -12.53 19.95 -28.47
CA THR A 133 -12.45 19.92 -27.00
C THR A 133 -12.87 18.57 -26.43
N ALA A 134 -13.95 17.97 -26.94
CA ALA A 134 -14.41 16.66 -26.48
C ALA A 134 -13.40 15.56 -26.82
N GLN A 135 -12.76 15.63 -27.99
CA GLN A 135 -11.69 14.70 -28.35
C GLN A 135 -10.48 14.82 -27.43
N GLN A 136 -10.07 16.05 -27.09
CA GLN A 136 -8.97 16.29 -26.14
C GLN A 136 -9.29 15.75 -24.75
N ASP A 137 -10.50 16.01 -24.25
CA ASP A 137 -10.98 15.52 -22.96
C ASP A 137 -11.00 13.99 -22.88
N VAL A 138 -11.56 13.33 -23.91
CA VAL A 138 -11.59 11.87 -24.00
C VAL A 138 -10.18 11.29 -24.03
N THR A 139 -9.29 11.89 -24.82
CA THR A 139 -7.89 11.47 -24.91
C THR A 139 -7.18 11.63 -23.56
N LEU A 140 -7.43 12.73 -22.84
CA LEU A 140 -6.85 12.99 -21.53
C LEU A 140 -7.25 11.93 -20.50
N ILE A 141 -8.53 11.54 -20.47
CA ILE A 141 -9.05 10.49 -19.58
C ILE A 141 -8.48 9.13 -19.96
N LEU A 142 -8.53 8.75 -21.24
CA LEU A 142 -7.97 7.47 -21.70
C LEU A 142 -6.47 7.36 -21.40
N ASN A 143 -5.70 8.43 -21.56
CA ASN A 143 -4.28 8.45 -21.23
C ASN A 143 -4.02 8.32 -19.73
N LEU A 144 -4.88 8.89 -18.88
CA LEU A 144 -4.79 8.70 -17.43
C LEU A 144 -5.08 7.23 -17.06
N LEU A 145 -6.17 6.67 -17.59
CA LEU A 145 -6.55 5.29 -17.33
C LEU A 145 -5.51 4.30 -17.87
N GLU A 146 -4.87 4.58 -19.01
CA GLU A 146 -3.79 3.76 -19.56
C GLU A 146 -2.57 3.75 -18.66
N LYS A 147 -2.17 4.91 -18.11
CA LYS A 147 -1.10 4.96 -17.12
C LYS A 147 -1.45 4.11 -15.92
N ILE A 148 -2.65 4.28 -15.36
CA ILE A 148 -3.10 3.50 -14.20
C ILE A 148 -3.08 1.99 -14.50
N ALA A 149 -3.58 1.58 -15.66
CA ALA A 149 -3.60 0.18 -16.07
C ALA A 149 -2.18 -0.40 -16.23
N LEU A 150 -1.26 0.35 -16.82
CA LEU A 150 0.14 -0.06 -16.95
C LEU A 150 0.83 -0.22 -15.57
N PHE A 151 0.62 0.73 -14.66
CA PHE A 151 1.21 0.66 -13.31
C PHE A 151 0.55 -0.40 -12.42
N TRP A 152 -0.74 -0.68 -12.61
CA TRP A 152 -1.43 -1.80 -11.98
C TRP A 152 -0.87 -3.14 -12.47
N ASP A 153 -0.73 -3.32 -13.80
CA ASP A 153 -0.21 -4.56 -14.38
C ASP A 153 1.24 -4.83 -13.96
N ALA A 154 2.03 -3.76 -13.79
CA ALA A 154 3.39 -3.83 -13.26
C ALA A 154 3.47 -4.12 -11.74
N GLY A 155 2.35 -4.20 -11.03
CA GLY A 155 2.31 -4.42 -9.58
C GLY A 155 2.82 -3.24 -8.74
N LEU A 156 2.88 -2.04 -9.34
CA LEU A 156 3.43 -0.83 -8.71
C LEU A 156 2.38 -0.05 -7.91
N LEU A 157 1.10 -0.37 -8.09
CA LEU A 157 -0.01 0.23 -7.36
C LEU A 157 -0.56 -0.74 -6.32
N TYR A 158 -1.13 -0.21 -5.24
CA TYR A 158 -1.79 -0.98 -4.19
C TYR A 158 -3.24 -1.21 -4.60
N GLU A 159 -3.49 -2.38 -5.17
CA GLU A 159 -4.75 -2.74 -5.83
C GLU A 159 -6.01 -2.56 -4.98
N PRO A 160 -6.07 -2.95 -3.68
CA PRO A 160 -7.29 -2.77 -2.90
C PRO A 160 -7.76 -1.32 -2.82
N LEU A 161 -6.82 -0.39 -2.60
CA LEU A 161 -7.13 1.05 -2.56
C LEU A 161 -7.45 1.59 -3.96
N LEU A 162 -6.69 1.15 -4.97
CA LEU A 162 -6.91 1.57 -6.35
C LEU A 162 -8.30 1.16 -6.84
N LYS A 163 -8.69 -0.09 -6.61
CA LYS A 163 -9.97 -0.66 -7.03
C LYS A 163 -11.14 0.05 -6.33
N GLN A 164 -11.03 0.33 -5.03
CA GLN A 164 -12.06 1.06 -4.29
C GLN A 164 -12.41 2.43 -4.91
N PHE A 165 -11.42 3.12 -5.48
CA PHE A 165 -11.62 4.45 -6.07
C PHE A 165 -11.89 4.40 -7.58
N TYR A 166 -11.04 3.68 -8.32
CA TYR A 166 -11.04 3.71 -9.79
C TYR A 166 -11.94 2.68 -10.45
N CYS A 167 -12.40 1.63 -9.76
CA CYS A 167 -13.29 0.63 -10.36
C CYS A 167 -14.50 1.26 -11.04
N PRO A 168 -15.34 2.08 -10.36
CA PRO A 168 -16.49 2.69 -11.02
C PRO A 168 -16.09 3.61 -12.19
N ILE A 169 -14.96 4.32 -12.06
CA ILE A 169 -14.45 5.24 -13.09
C ILE A 169 -14.04 4.48 -14.35
N VAL A 170 -13.27 3.39 -14.19
CA VAL A 170 -12.80 2.54 -15.29
C VAL A 170 -13.98 1.90 -15.99
N LEU A 171 -14.91 1.29 -15.23
CA LEU A 171 -16.08 0.63 -15.80
C LEU A 171 -16.95 1.62 -16.60
N GLN A 172 -17.31 2.75 -15.99
CA GLN A 172 -18.13 3.77 -16.65
C GLN A 172 -17.43 4.35 -17.88
N SER A 173 -16.15 4.72 -17.76
CA SER A 173 -15.42 5.38 -18.85
C SER A 173 -15.21 4.42 -20.02
N TRP A 174 -14.85 3.16 -19.75
CA TRP A 174 -14.63 2.19 -20.81
C TRP A 174 -15.92 1.86 -21.56
N ASP A 175 -17.04 1.68 -20.85
CA ASP A 175 -18.32 1.40 -21.51
C ASP A 175 -18.77 2.52 -22.45
N VAL A 176 -18.45 3.76 -22.11
CA VAL A 176 -18.74 4.93 -22.93
C VAL A 176 -17.76 5.03 -24.10
N LEU A 177 -16.48 4.79 -23.88
CA LEU A 177 -15.41 5.13 -24.84
C LEU A 177 -14.95 3.97 -25.73
N LYS A 178 -15.32 2.71 -25.44
CA LYS A 178 -14.86 1.53 -26.19
C LYS A 178 -15.14 1.60 -27.70
N VAL A 179 -16.25 2.22 -28.09
CA VAL A 179 -16.58 2.44 -29.52
C VAL A 179 -15.57 3.39 -30.16
N TYR A 180 -15.28 4.51 -29.52
CA TYR A 180 -14.28 5.47 -29.99
C TYR A 180 -12.88 4.85 -30.07
N VAL A 181 -12.50 4.05 -29.07
CA VAL A 181 -11.22 3.33 -29.06
C VAL A 181 -11.14 2.35 -30.24
N ALA A 182 -12.21 1.58 -30.50
CA ALA A 182 -12.25 0.65 -31.63
C ALA A 182 -12.05 1.37 -32.98
N ASP A 183 -12.71 2.52 -33.17
CA ASP A 183 -12.54 3.32 -34.39
C ASP A 183 -11.11 3.85 -34.53
N ARG A 184 -10.50 4.32 -33.43
CA ARG A 184 -9.11 4.81 -33.43
C ARG A 184 -8.09 3.69 -33.72
N ARG A 185 -8.33 2.48 -33.24
CA ARG A 185 -7.48 1.31 -33.55
C ARG A 185 -7.52 0.99 -35.05
N ASN A 186 -8.69 1.11 -35.69
CA ASN A 186 -8.84 0.92 -37.14
C ASN A 186 -8.13 2.02 -37.96
N GLU A 187 -8.01 3.24 -37.42
CA GLU A 187 -7.33 4.37 -38.09
C GLU A 187 -5.80 4.29 -38.01
N VAL A 188 -5.24 3.79 -36.90
CA VAL A 188 -3.81 3.92 -36.56
C VAL A 188 -3.05 2.58 -36.63
N ASP A 189 -3.73 1.44 -36.80
CA ASP A 189 -3.15 0.09 -36.83
C ASP A 189 -2.24 -0.23 -35.63
N VAL A 190 -2.68 0.18 -34.43
CA VAL A 190 -1.96 -0.04 -33.16
C VAL A 190 -2.97 -0.47 -32.09
N GLU A 191 -2.54 -1.35 -31.18
CA GLU A 191 -3.31 -1.79 -30.00
C GLU A 191 -3.42 -0.69 -28.92
N LEU A 192 -3.99 0.47 -29.28
CA LEU A 192 -4.21 1.59 -28.37
C LEU A 192 -5.10 1.18 -27.19
N TYR A 193 -4.70 1.56 -25.96
CA TYR A 193 -5.50 1.37 -24.75
C TYR A 193 -5.80 -0.09 -24.38
N LYS A 194 -4.96 -1.05 -24.82
CA LYS A 194 -5.11 -2.48 -24.49
C LYS A 194 -4.98 -2.74 -22.99
N SER A 195 -4.15 -1.97 -22.29
CA SER A 195 -4.00 -2.10 -20.84
C SER A 195 -5.29 -1.69 -20.13
N VAL A 196 -5.93 -0.60 -20.56
CA VAL A 196 -7.24 -0.20 -20.04
C VAL A 196 -8.30 -1.28 -20.27
N GLU A 197 -8.33 -1.87 -21.47
CA GLU A 197 -9.26 -2.96 -21.79
C GLU A 197 -9.06 -4.16 -20.87
N LYS A 198 -7.81 -4.57 -20.64
CA LYS A 198 -7.46 -5.65 -19.71
C LYS A 198 -7.92 -5.33 -18.29
N LEU A 199 -7.68 -4.10 -17.82
CA LEU A 199 -8.10 -3.63 -16.51
C LEU A 199 -9.64 -3.70 -16.37
N TYR A 200 -10.37 -3.20 -17.36
CA TYR A 200 -11.83 -3.26 -17.43
C TYR A 200 -12.35 -4.71 -17.37
N ILE A 201 -11.79 -5.61 -18.18
CA ILE A 201 -12.21 -7.02 -18.19
C ILE A 201 -11.95 -7.68 -16.83
N THR A 202 -10.86 -7.32 -16.17
CA THR A 202 -10.50 -7.88 -14.86
C THR A 202 -11.48 -7.39 -13.79
N TRP A 203 -11.69 -6.08 -13.70
CA TRP A 203 -12.53 -5.47 -12.68
C TRP A 203 -14.04 -5.61 -12.94
N SER A 204 -14.47 -5.89 -14.17
CA SER A 204 -15.88 -6.19 -14.45
C SER A 204 -16.31 -7.58 -13.95
N ARG A 205 -15.36 -8.52 -13.80
CA ARG A 205 -15.62 -9.88 -13.27
C ARG A 205 -15.65 -9.91 -11.74
N ASP A 206 -14.86 -9.03 -11.13
CA ASP A 206 -14.77 -8.84 -9.69
C ASP A 206 -14.72 -7.32 -9.45
N PRO A 207 -15.88 -6.65 -9.32
CA PRO A 207 -15.95 -5.20 -9.11
C PRO A 207 -15.57 -4.76 -7.70
#